data_AF-A0ABD3R7L8-F1
#
_entry.id   AF-A0ABD3R7L8-F1
#
_cell.length_a   1.000
_cell.length_b   1.000
_cell.length_c   1.000
_cell.angle_alpha   90.00
_cell.angle_beta   90.00
_cell.angle_gamma   90.00
#
_symmetry.space_group_name_H-M   'P 1'
#
loop_
_entity.id
_entity.type
_entity.pdbx_description
1 polymer ?
#
loop_
_entity_poly.entity_id
_entity_poly.type
_entity_poly.pdbx_seq_one_letter_code
_entity_poly.pdbx_strand_id
1 'polypeptide(L)'
;MSDRAATTSASIEGGKKCLAIVDKLSSEVFNSDFPPVDWADMSLLGPHEAIRRQMTMMTRSVRAIPDDPAEDELWKVTLFARWYTEYFFVSVEEHHDAEEKIYFPWIKSKSEYPEGEFHASHESLSSEMKGMRVACETIRMRQGRGCEDEIALLKDVVPAFERNMLAHLREEEETIPELLRKNFTREEEGEVVGRIAQAGGLTLTERFFPAILLAMREWAASDFYDELLASMPPPVRELVFEQYLPNFENVVVPMRDAPTLEEKPASTVSIMDG
;
A
#
# COMPACT_ATOMS: atom_id res chain seq x y z
N MET A 1 5.83 16.41 15.48
CA MET A 1 5.15 17.05 14.33
C MET A 1 6.11 18.06 13.74
N SER A 2 6.77 17.69 12.63
CA SER A 2 7.70 18.56 11.91
C SER A 2 6.93 19.63 11.15
N ASP A 3 7.45 20.87 11.12
CA ASP A 3 6.94 22.01 10.36
C ASP A 3 6.77 21.66 8.87
N ARG A 4 5.56 21.25 8.48
CA ARG A 4 5.19 21.13 7.07
C ARG A 4 4.83 22.54 6.60
N ALA A 5 5.59 23.10 5.65
CA ALA A 5 5.15 24.29 4.93
C ALA A 5 3.79 23.99 4.30
N ALA A 6 2.76 24.74 4.70
CA ALA A 6 1.40 24.60 4.20
C ALA A 6 1.40 24.77 2.69
N THR A 7 1.41 23.67 1.95
CA THR A 7 1.28 23.68 0.50
C THR A 7 -0.20 23.53 0.22
N THR A 8 -0.90 24.67 0.18
CA THR A 8 -2.29 24.73 -0.23
C THR A 8 -2.41 24.25 -1.67
N SER A 9 -3.36 23.37 -1.96
CA SER A 9 -3.64 22.90 -3.32
C SER A 9 -3.77 24.06 -4.33
N ALA A 10 -3.25 23.88 -5.54
CA ALA A 10 -3.52 24.79 -6.64
C ALA A 10 -5.00 24.70 -7.07
N SER A 11 -5.60 25.85 -7.39
CA SER A 11 -6.89 25.89 -8.10
C SER A 11 -6.67 25.50 -9.56
N ILE A 12 -7.51 24.61 -10.08
CA ILE A 12 -7.48 24.18 -11.49
C ILE A 12 -8.53 24.97 -12.27
N GLU A 13 -8.40 25.02 -13.60
CA GLU A 13 -9.42 25.57 -14.49
C GLU A 13 -10.83 25.03 -14.14
N GLY A 14 -11.81 25.94 -14.11
CA GLY A 14 -13.17 25.61 -13.66
C GLY A 14 -13.40 25.71 -12.14
N GLY A 15 -12.42 26.13 -11.35
CA GLY A 15 -12.58 26.43 -9.93
C GLY A 15 -12.59 25.19 -9.02
N LYS A 16 -12.29 24.00 -9.56
CA LYS A 16 -12.07 22.80 -8.75
C LYS A 16 -10.71 22.85 -8.07
N LYS A 17 -10.66 22.35 -6.84
CA LYS A 17 -9.47 22.29 -6.00
C LYS A 17 -8.80 20.93 -6.21
N CYS A 18 -7.50 20.90 -6.50
CA CYS A 18 -6.76 19.63 -6.55
C CYS A 18 -6.70 19.03 -5.14
N LEU A 19 -6.95 17.73 -5.00
CA LEU A 19 -6.87 17.04 -3.71
C LEU A 19 -5.46 16.50 -3.40
N ALA A 20 -4.51 16.74 -4.32
CA ALA A 20 -3.14 16.26 -4.25
C ALA A 20 -2.10 17.34 -4.61
N ILE A 21 -0.85 17.05 -4.28
CA ILE A 21 0.37 17.67 -4.78
C ILE A 21 0.83 16.77 -5.92
N VAL A 22 0.36 17.05 -7.14
CA VAL A 22 0.50 16.16 -8.31
C VAL A 22 1.94 15.71 -8.59
N ASP A 23 2.94 16.56 -8.38
CA ASP A 23 4.35 16.22 -8.57
C ASP A 23 4.89 15.16 -7.61
N LYS A 24 4.09 14.77 -6.60
CA LYS A 24 4.43 13.76 -5.59
C LYS A 24 3.60 12.49 -5.72
N LEU A 25 2.65 12.44 -6.64
CA LEU A 25 1.92 11.22 -6.97
C LEU A 25 2.82 10.27 -7.76
N SER A 26 2.61 8.97 -7.57
CA SER A 26 3.23 7.92 -8.36
C SER A 26 2.25 7.25 -9.34
N SER A 27 0.97 7.59 -9.28
CA SER A 27 -0.05 7.21 -10.26
C SER A 27 0.33 7.69 -11.68
N GLU A 28 0.11 6.81 -12.66
CA GLU A 28 0.21 7.15 -14.09
C GLU A 28 -1.06 7.85 -14.61
N VAL A 29 -2.19 7.64 -13.93
CA VAL A 29 -3.50 8.24 -14.27
C VAL A 29 -3.58 9.66 -13.76
N PHE A 30 -3.23 9.86 -12.49
CA PHE A 30 -3.36 11.14 -11.80
C PHE A 30 -2.04 11.90 -11.79
N ASN A 31 -1.99 13.00 -12.53
CA ASN A 31 -0.77 13.79 -12.76
C ASN A 31 -1.11 15.28 -12.98
N SER A 32 -0.14 16.08 -13.47
CA SER A 32 -0.35 17.51 -13.72
C SER A 32 -1.44 17.81 -14.75
N ASP A 33 -1.61 16.93 -15.73
CA ASP A 33 -2.59 17.10 -16.81
C ASP A 33 -3.97 16.58 -16.39
N PHE A 34 -4.00 15.57 -15.51
CA PHE A 34 -5.20 14.95 -14.96
C PHE A 34 -5.13 14.92 -13.42
N PRO A 35 -5.19 16.07 -12.73
CA PRO A 35 -5.14 16.10 -11.28
C PRO A 35 -6.38 15.43 -10.67
N PRO A 36 -6.26 14.77 -9.49
CA PRO A 36 -7.41 14.26 -8.78
C PRO A 36 -8.20 15.44 -8.18
N VAL A 37 -9.50 15.51 -8.45
CA VAL A 37 -10.34 16.69 -8.16
C VAL A 37 -11.60 16.40 -7.37
N ASP A 38 -11.98 15.14 -7.20
CA ASP A 38 -13.18 14.77 -6.46
C ASP A 38 -13.03 13.47 -5.67
N TRP A 39 -14.09 13.10 -4.94
CA TRP A 39 -14.11 11.93 -4.07
C TRP A 39 -13.89 10.62 -4.85
N ALA A 40 -14.37 10.56 -6.10
CA ALA A 40 -14.24 9.37 -6.93
C ALA A 40 -12.79 9.13 -7.36
N ASP A 41 -12.02 10.18 -7.67
CA ASP A 41 -10.57 10.05 -7.91
C ASP A 41 -9.82 9.53 -6.69
N MET A 42 -10.30 9.87 -5.50
CA MET A 42 -9.64 9.55 -4.24
C MET A 42 -10.01 8.17 -3.69
N SER A 43 -11.02 7.52 -4.27
CA SER A 43 -11.60 6.25 -3.82
C SER A 43 -10.56 5.13 -3.62
N LEU A 44 -9.69 4.95 -4.60
CA LEU A 44 -8.63 3.95 -4.63
C LEU A 44 -7.22 4.55 -4.49
N LEU A 45 -7.06 5.85 -4.74
CA LEU A 45 -5.74 6.49 -4.80
C LEU A 45 -4.95 6.39 -3.49
N GLY A 46 -5.64 6.48 -2.34
CA GLY A 46 -5.04 6.31 -1.01
C GLY A 46 -4.28 4.99 -0.84
N PRO A 47 -4.97 3.83 -0.88
CA PRO A 47 -4.31 2.53 -0.81
C PRO A 47 -3.37 2.26 -1.99
N HIS A 48 -3.69 2.71 -3.20
CA HIS A 48 -2.85 2.45 -4.37
C HIS A 48 -1.49 3.15 -4.29
N GLU A 49 -1.45 4.41 -3.86
CA GLU A 49 -0.18 5.11 -3.61
C GLU A 49 0.65 4.40 -2.54
N ALA A 50 0.01 3.88 -1.49
CA ALA A 50 0.71 3.11 -0.47
C ALA A 50 1.35 1.85 -1.07
N ILE A 51 0.61 1.08 -1.87
CA ILE A 51 1.10 -0.13 -2.55
C ILE A 51 2.26 0.22 -3.49
N ARG A 52 2.09 1.22 -4.38
CA ARG A 52 3.16 1.68 -5.30
C ARG A 52 4.46 2.01 -4.58
N ARG A 53 4.38 2.83 -3.54
CA ARG A 53 5.55 3.29 -2.78
C ARG A 53 6.25 2.14 -2.07
N GLN A 54 5.49 1.21 -1.48
CA GLN A 54 6.06 0.01 -0.87
C GLN A 54 6.71 -0.91 -1.92
N MET A 55 6.10 -1.08 -3.10
CA MET A 55 6.68 -1.88 -4.19
C MET A 55 7.96 -1.28 -4.76
N THR A 56 8.00 0.04 -5.00
CA THR A 56 9.21 0.72 -5.46
C THR A 56 10.38 0.47 -4.50
N MET A 57 10.10 0.51 -3.20
CA MET A 57 11.10 0.19 -2.18
C MET A 57 11.41 -1.31 -2.13
N MET A 58 10.44 -2.19 -2.31
CA MET A 58 10.64 -3.64 -2.42
C MET A 58 11.62 -4.01 -3.54
N THR A 59 11.44 -3.45 -4.73
CA THR A 59 12.34 -3.67 -5.87
C THR A 59 13.75 -3.19 -5.57
N ARG A 60 13.91 -2.05 -4.89
CA ARG A 60 15.23 -1.54 -4.46
C ARG A 60 15.87 -2.47 -3.42
N SER A 61 15.11 -2.87 -2.41
CA SER A 61 15.58 -3.76 -1.35
C SER A 61 16.04 -5.10 -1.90
N VAL A 62 15.22 -5.76 -2.74
CA VAL A 62 15.57 -7.07 -3.30
C VAL A 62 16.82 -7.02 -4.17
N ARG A 63 17.01 -5.95 -4.94
CA ARG A 63 18.26 -5.74 -5.71
C ARG A 63 19.49 -5.57 -4.83
N ALA A 64 19.33 -5.02 -3.63
CA ALA A 64 20.41 -4.77 -2.68
C ALA A 64 20.77 -6.00 -1.82
N ILE A 65 19.93 -7.05 -1.79
CA ILE A 65 20.25 -8.30 -1.08
C ILE A 65 21.47 -8.94 -1.75
N PRO A 66 22.53 -9.33 -1.02
CA PRO A 66 23.64 -10.11 -1.59
C PRO A 66 23.15 -11.47 -2.11
N ASP A 67 23.69 -11.97 -3.23
CA ASP A 67 23.31 -13.29 -3.78
C ASP A 67 23.67 -14.44 -2.82
N ASP A 68 24.79 -14.29 -2.11
CA ASP A 68 25.30 -15.20 -1.08
C ASP A 68 25.68 -14.36 0.16
N PRO A 69 24.70 -14.04 1.03
CA PRO A 69 24.92 -13.15 2.17
C PRO A 69 25.82 -13.81 3.21
N ALA A 70 26.85 -13.09 3.66
CA ALA A 70 27.68 -13.53 4.77
C ALA A 70 26.88 -13.65 6.07
N GLU A 71 27.42 -14.38 7.05
CA GLU A 71 26.78 -14.63 8.35
C GLU A 71 26.28 -13.36 9.06
N ASP A 72 27.06 -12.28 8.99
CA ASP A 72 26.74 -10.97 9.57
C ASP A 72 25.80 -10.12 8.71
N GLU A 73 25.41 -10.60 7.52
CA GLU A 73 24.46 -9.96 6.61
C GLU A 73 23.11 -10.70 6.51
N LEU A 74 23.01 -11.93 7.05
CA LEU A 74 21.78 -12.74 7.03
C LEU A 74 20.54 -12.02 7.58
N TRP A 75 20.73 -11.07 8.50
CA TRP A 75 19.64 -10.27 9.05
C TRP A 75 18.94 -9.42 7.98
N LYS A 76 19.65 -9.01 6.91
CA LYS A 76 19.09 -8.19 5.83
C LYS A 76 17.94 -8.89 5.13
N VAL A 77 18.21 -10.09 4.60
CA VAL A 77 17.21 -10.91 3.91
C VAL A 77 16.13 -11.40 4.89
N THR A 78 16.50 -11.71 6.13
CA THR A 78 15.55 -12.19 7.15
C THR A 78 14.53 -11.11 7.52
N LEU A 79 14.97 -9.87 7.76
CA LEU A 79 14.07 -8.76 8.07
C LEU A 79 13.21 -8.37 6.87
N PHE A 80 13.78 -8.36 5.66
CA PHE A 80 13.02 -8.13 4.44
C PHE A 80 11.90 -9.17 4.27
N ALA A 81 12.24 -10.46 4.42
CA ALA A 81 11.28 -11.54 4.30
C ALA A 81 10.17 -11.44 5.35
N ARG A 82 10.52 -11.05 6.59
CA ARG A 82 9.55 -10.77 7.65
C ARG A 82 8.60 -9.63 7.28
N TRP A 83 9.13 -8.51 6.80
CA TRP A 83 8.32 -7.37 6.33
C TRP A 83 7.35 -7.82 5.22
N TYR A 84 7.84 -8.57 4.24
CA TYR A 84 7.03 -9.05 3.14
C TYR A 84 5.86 -9.90 3.66
N THR A 85 6.13 -10.89 4.50
CA THR A 85 5.10 -11.84 4.97
C THR A 85 4.11 -11.24 5.96
N GLU A 86 4.58 -10.38 6.88
CA GLU A 86 3.76 -9.88 7.99
C GLU A 86 3.07 -8.54 7.69
N TYR A 87 3.51 -7.81 6.67
CA TYR A 87 2.98 -6.48 6.34
C TYR A 87 2.57 -6.37 4.88
N PHE A 88 3.51 -6.49 3.93
CA PHE A 88 3.20 -6.22 2.53
C PHE A 88 2.17 -7.20 1.96
N PHE A 89 2.40 -8.51 2.14
CA PHE A 89 1.49 -9.55 1.69
C PHE A 89 0.10 -9.38 2.29
N VAL A 90 0.02 -9.22 3.61
CA VAL A 90 -1.25 -9.03 4.34
C VAL A 90 -1.97 -7.78 3.87
N SER A 91 -1.25 -6.67 3.68
CA SER A 91 -1.84 -5.40 3.26
C SER A 91 -2.51 -5.50 1.88
N VAL A 92 -1.82 -6.10 0.92
CA VAL A 92 -2.33 -6.24 -0.45
C VAL A 92 -3.42 -7.32 -0.52
N GLU A 93 -3.31 -8.41 0.26
CA GLU A 93 -4.37 -9.42 0.35
C GLU A 93 -5.67 -8.84 0.93
N GLU A 94 -5.58 -8.07 2.02
CA GLU A 94 -6.76 -7.41 2.62
C GLU A 94 -7.36 -6.34 1.71
N HIS A 95 -6.52 -5.59 0.97
CA HIS A 95 -6.97 -4.64 -0.06
C HIS A 95 -7.78 -5.35 -1.16
N HIS A 96 -7.19 -6.38 -1.76
CA HIS A 96 -7.83 -7.20 -2.78
C HIS A 96 -9.13 -7.85 -2.26
N ASP A 97 -9.12 -8.39 -1.04
CA ASP A 97 -10.30 -9.00 -0.44
C ASP A 97 -11.42 -7.97 -0.21
N ALA A 98 -11.09 -6.74 0.20
CA ALA A 98 -12.05 -5.67 0.33
C ALA A 98 -12.70 -5.31 -1.01
N GLU A 99 -11.91 -5.28 -2.08
CA GLU A 99 -12.39 -5.03 -3.44
C GLU A 99 -13.33 -6.13 -3.92
N GLU A 100 -12.85 -7.37 -3.96
CA GLU A 100 -13.58 -8.50 -4.53
C GLU A 100 -14.83 -8.88 -3.71
N LYS A 101 -14.80 -8.73 -2.38
CA LYS A 101 -15.89 -9.19 -1.51
C LYS A 101 -16.88 -8.08 -1.15
N ILE A 102 -16.47 -6.82 -1.23
CA ILE A 102 -17.30 -5.69 -0.75
C ILE A 102 -17.45 -4.60 -1.81
N TYR A 103 -16.33 -4.02 -2.27
CA TYR A 103 -16.38 -2.81 -3.09
C TYR A 103 -16.92 -3.08 -4.50
N PHE A 104 -16.34 -4.04 -5.22
CA PHE A 104 -16.78 -4.38 -6.58
C PHE A 104 -18.19 -4.98 -6.64
N PRO A 105 -18.61 -5.87 -5.70
CA PRO A 105 -20.01 -6.28 -5.61
C PRO A 105 -20.97 -5.10 -5.41
N TRP A 106 -20.59 -4.08 -4.65
CA TRP A 106 -21.40 -2.87 -4.49
C TRP A 106 -21.43 -2.05 -5.79
N ILE A 107 -20.31 -1.88 -6.50
CA ILE A 107 -20.27 -1.20 -7.81
C ILE A 107 -21.17 -1.92 -8.84
N LYS A 108 -21.11 -3.26 -8.89
CA LYS A 108 -21.92 -4.12 -9.76
C LYS A 108 -23.43 -3.99 -9.49
N SER A 109 -23.83 -3.51 -8.31
CA SER A 109 -25.26 -3.34 -7.99
C SER A 109 -25.94 -2.23 -8.80
N LYS A 110 -25.17 -1.30 -9.39
CA LYS A 110 -25.72 -0.17 -10.18
C LYS A 110 -24.98 0.12 -11.49
N SER A 111 -23.96 -0.66 -11.85
CA SER A 111 -23.18 -0.40 -13.07
C SER A 111 -22.74 -1.69 -13.74
N GLU A 112 -22.54 -1.63 -15.06
CA GLU A 112 -21.85 -2.69 -15.80
C GLU A 112 -20.37 -2.63 -15.42
N TYR A 113 -19.85 -3.75 -14.91
CA TYR A 113 -18.47 -3.88 -14.45
C TYR A 113 -17.71 -4.82 -15.41
N PRO A 114 -16.52 -4.44 -15.93
CA PRO A 114 -15.80 -5.27 -16.88
C PRO A 114 -15.06 -6.43 -16.17
N GLU A 115 -15.84 -7.42 -15.68
CA GLU A 115 -15.34 -8.53 -14.84
C GLU A 115 -14.20 -9.34 -15.48
N GLY A 116 -14.22 -9.53 -16.81
CA GLY A 116 -13.26 -10.38 -17.49
C GLY A 116 -11.82 -9.86 -17.49
N GLU A 117 -11.64 -8.54 -17.48
CA GLU A 117 -10.32 -7.90 -17.53
C GLU A 117 -9.71 -7.81 -16.12
N PHE A 118 -10.48 -7.32 -15.15
CA PHE A 118 -10.05 -7.23 -13.75
C PHE A 118 -9.74 -8.59 -13.12
N HIS A 119 -10.62 -9.59 -13.27
CA HIS A 119 -10.49 -10.86 -12.54
C HIS A 119 -9.24 -11.66 -12.94
N ALA A 120 -8.87 -11.65 -14.23
CA ALA A 120 -7.68 -12.36 -14.72
C ALA A 120 -6.38 -11.75 -14.17
N SER A 121 -6.34 -10.42 -14.01
CA SER A 121 -5.20 -9.71 -13.42
C SER A 121 -5.01 -10.07 -11.94
N HIS A 122 -6.11 -10.13 -11.18
CA HIS A 122 -6.14 -10.47 -9.75
C HIS A 122 -5.62 -11.88 -9.46
N GLU A 123 -6.07 -12.89 -10.21
CA GLU A 123 -5.65 -14.29 -9.98
C GLU A 123 -4.14 -14.46 -10.20
N SER A 124 -3.61 -13.89 -11.30
CA SER A 124 -2.18 -13.97 -11.62
C SER A 124 -1.33 -13.28 -10.56
N LEU A 125 -1.69 -12.06 -10.17
CA LEU A 125 -0.98 -11.29 -9.14
C LEU A 125 -1.04 -12.00 -7.77
N SER A 126 -2.19 -12.56 -7.40
CA SER A 126 -2.35 -13.34 -6.17
C SER A 126 -1.43 -14.57 -6.16
N SER A 127 -1.30 -15.25 -7.30
CA SER A 127 -0.40 -16.40 -7.45
C SER A 127 1.08 -16.01 -7.29
N GLU A 128 1.51 -14.92 -7.96
CA GLU A 128 2.86 -14.37 -7.82
C GLU A 128 3.18 -14.00 -6.36
N MET A 129 2.24 -13.32 -5.70
CA MET A 129 2.36 -12.95 -4.29
C MET A 129 2.52 -14.15 -3.36
N LYS A 130 1.75 -15.22 -3.59
CA LYS A 130 1.83 -16.47 -2.82
C LYS A 130 3.16 -17.17 -3.06
N GLY A 131 3.67 -17.18 -4.29
CA GLY A 131 5.00 -17.71 -4.61
C GLY A 131 6.11 -16.98 -3.85
N MET A 132 6.10 -15.63 -3.90
CA MET A 132 7.04 -14.81 -3.12
C MET A 132 6.88 -15.02 -1.60
N ARG A 133 5.65 -15.21 -1.10
CA ARG A 133 5.40 -15.52 0.32
C ARG A 133 6.06 -16.82 0.74
N VAL A 134 5.97 -17.88 -0.07
CA VAL A 134 6.62 -19.18 0.22
C VAL A 134 8.14 -19.03 0.30
N ALA A 135 8.74 -18.26 -0.61
CA ALA A 135 10.16 -17.96 -0.58
C ALA A 135 10.57 -17.21 0.69
N CYS A 136 9.82 -16.14 1.03
CA CYS A 136 10.05 -15.36 2.24
C CYS A 136 9.85 -16.19 3.53
N GLU A 137 8.86 -17.07 3.60
CA GLU A 137 8.69 -17.95 4.76
C GLU A 137 9.86 -18.93 4.91
N THR A 138 10.37 -19.47 3.79
CA THR A 138 11.58 -20.30 3.82
C THR A 138 12.78 -19.53 4.36
N ILE A 139 12.99 -18.30 3.87
CA ILE A 139 14.03 -17.40 4.37
C ILE A 139 13.87 -17.15 5.87
N ARG A 140 12.66 -16.86 6.35
CA ARG A 140 12.39 -16.61 7.78
C ARG A 140 12.71 -17.84 8.62
N MET A 141 12.25 -19.02 8.20
CA MET A 141 12.48 -20.28 8.92
C MET A 141 13.97 -20.61 9.02
N ARG A 142 14.74 -20.36 7.96
CA ARG A 142 16.20 -20.61 7.93
C ARG A 142 17.03 -19.43 8.43
N GLN A 143 16.40 -18.31 8.78
CA GLN A 143 17.08 -17.06 9.13
C GLN A 143 18.10 -16.64 8.07
N GLY A 144 17.71 -16.77 6.80
CA GLY A 144 18.54 -16.45 5.63
C GLY A 144 19.64 -17.47 5.28
N ARG A 145 19.90 -18.49 6.11
CA ARG A 145 20.98 -19.46 5.88
C ARG A 145 20.63 -20.43 4.75
N GLY A 146 21.49 -20.53 3.73
CA GLY A 146 21.28 -21.44 2.60
C GLY A 146 19.97 -21.13 1.86
N CYS A 147 19.76 -19.84 1.57
CA CYS A 147 18.57 -19.31 0.91
C CYS A 147 18.89 -18.65 -0.44
N GLU A 148 19.98 -19.05 -1.09
CA GLU A 148 20.47 -18.49 -2.34
C GLU A 148 19.42 -18.64 -3.45
N ASP A 149 18.74 -19.80 -3.51
CA ASP A 149 17.67 -20.07 -4.47
C ASP A 149 16.44 -19.17 -4.24
N GLU A 150 16.02 -18.97 -2.98
CA GLU A 150 14.91 -18.08 -2.65
C GLU A 150 15.25 -16.61 -2.91
N ILE A 151 16.49 -16.19 -2.65
CA ILE A 151 16.98 -14.84 -2.97
C ILE A 151 16.98 -14.61 -4.48
N ALA A 152 17.50 -15.57 -5.25
CA ALA A 152 17.50 -15.51 -6.71
C ALA A 152 16.09 -15.43 -7.28
N LEU A 153 15.16 -16.24 -6.74
CA LEU A 153 13.74 -16.20 -7.11
C LEU A 153 13.13 -14.82 -6.84
N LEU A 154 13.34 -14.24 -5.65
CA LEU A 154 12.80 -12.92 -5.32
C LEU A 154 13.35 -11.85 -6.27
N LYS A 155 14.65 -11.90 -6.60
CA LYS A 155 15.28 -10.98 -7.54
C LYS A 155 14.72 -11.05 -8.96
N ASP A 156 14.34 -12.25 -9.40
CA ASP A 156 13.74 -12.46 -10.72
C ASP A 156 12.26 -12.01 -10.76
N VAL A 157 11.48 -12.40 -9.75
CA VAL A 157 10.02 -12.23 -9.75
C VAL A 157 9.59 -10.82 -9.37
N VAL A 158 10.22 -10.18 -8.37
CA VAL A 158 9.78 -8.88 -7.84
C VAL A 158 9.69 -7.78 -8.91
N PRO A 159 10.67 -7.61 -9.83
CA PRO A 159 10.55 -6.61 -10.88
C PRO A 159 9.40 -6.86 -11.86
N ALA A 160 9.06 -8.12 -12.11
CA ALA A 160 7.91 -8.47 -12.96
C ALA A 160 6.59 -8.19 -12.24
N PHE A 161 6.49 -8.61 -10.98
CA PHE A 161 5.34 -8.34 -10.12
C PHE A 161 5.05 -6.84 -10.01
N GLU A 162 6.07 -6.00 -9.78
CA GLU A 162 5.91 -4.54 -9.72
C GLU A 162 5.27 -3.99 -11.01
N ARG A 163 5.76 -4.41 -12.19
CA ARG A 163 5.20 -3.95 -13.47
C ARG A 163 3.75 -4.39 -13.65
N ASN A 164 3.44 -5.64 -13.32
CA ASN A 164 2.09 -6.21 -13.45
C ASN A 164 1.11 -5.52 -12.50
N MET A 165 1.52 -5.30 -11.24
CA MET A 165 0.71 -4.59 -10.26
C MET A 165 0.50 -3.13 -10.64
N LEU A 166 1.51 -2.43 -11.16
CA LEU A 166 1.34 -1.05 -11.63
C LEU A 166 0.33 -0.94 -12.78
N ALA A 167 0.36 -1.87 -13.74
CA ALA A 167 -0.62 -1.93 -14.81
C ALA A 167 -2.04 -2.18 -14.28
N HIS A 168 -2.17 -3.07 -13.30
CA HIS A 168 -3.43 -3.38 -12.63
C HIS A 168 -4.01 -2.17 -11.88
N LEU A 169 -3.21 -1.50 -11.03
CA LEU A 169 -3.67 -0.30 -10.31
C LEU A 169 -4.07 0.84 -11.27
N ARG A 170 -3.42 0.94 -12.44
CA ARG A 170 -3.78 1.92 -13.47
C ARG A 170 -5.15 1.60 -14.07
N GLU A 171 -5.41 0.35 -14.41
CA GLU A 171 -6.70 -0.09 -14.98
C GLU A 171 -7.87 0.26 -14.05
N GLU A 172 -7.70 0.03 -12.75
CA GLU A 172 -8.69 0.37 -11.73
C GLU A 172 -8.88 1.89 -11.61
N GLU A 173 -7.79 2.66 -11.59
CA GLU A 173 -7.84 4.12 -11.51
C GLU A 173 -8.43 4.79 -12.76
N GLU A 174 -8.32 4.16 -13.94
CA GLU A 174 -8.96 4.64 -15.17
C GLU A 174 -10.47 4.35 -15.16
N THR A 175 -10.88 3.20 -14.61
CA THR A 175 -12.24 2.69 -14.77
C THR A 175 -13.15 3.05 -13.60
N ILE A 176 -12.70 2.80 -12.37
CA ILE A 176 -13.54 2.87 -11.17
C ILE A 176 -14.05 4.30 -10.90
N PRO A 177 -13.21 5.36 -10.96
CA PRO A 177 -13.69 6.72 -10.74
C PRO A 177 -14.81 7.14 -11.71
N GLU A 178 -14.79 6.70 -12.97
CA GLU A 178 -15.87 7.00 -13.92
C GLU A 178 -17.17 6.30 -13.54
N LEU A 179 -17.11 5.01 -13.18
CA LEU A 179 -18.26 4.24 -12.73
C LEU A 179 -18.89 4.85 -11.47
N LEU A 180 -18.05 5.27 -10.50
CA LEU A 180 -18.48 5.92 -9.27
C LEU A 180 -19.25 7.21 -9.56
N ARG A 181 -18.67 8.13 -10.34
CA ARG A 181 -19.31 9.41 -10.68
C ARG A 181 -20.65 9.25 -11.40
N LYS A 182 -20.75 8.24 -12.26
CA LYS A 182 -21.94 8.04 -13.10
C LYS A 182 -23.10 7.41 -12.32
N ASN A 183 -22.83 6.59 -11.31
CA ASN A 183 -23.84 5.70 -10.73
C ASN A 183 -24.02 5.82 -9.20
N PHE A 184 -23.12 6.53 -8.51
CA PHE A 184 -23.09 6.59 -7.04
C PHE A 184 -22.89 8.01 -6.50
N THR A 185 -23.18 8.20 -5.22
CA THR A 185 -22.83 9.43 -4.49
C THR A 185 -21.68 9.21 -3.52
N ARG A 186 -21.05 10.30 -3.07
CA ARG A 186 -19.99 10.28 -2.06
C ARG A 186 -20.46 9.65 -0.75
N GLU A 187 -21.72 9.88 -0.38
CA GLU A 187 -22.31 9.33 0.84
C GLU A 187 -22.43 7.81 0.76
N GLU A 188 -22.91 7.29 -0.37
CA GLU A 188 -23.00 5.85 -0.61
C GLU A 188 -21.62 5.18 -0.61
N GLU A 189 -20.63 5.86 -1.19
CA GLU A 189 -19.24 5.39 -1.16
C GLU A 189 -18.68 5.39 0.28
N GLY A 190 -18.92 6.45 1.04
CA GLY A 190 -18.51 6.53 2.45
C GLY A 190 -19.09 5.40 3.30
N GLU A 191 -20.33 4.99 3.05
CA GLU A 191 -20.95 3.84 3.73
C GLU A 191 -20.27 2.51 3.37
N VAL A 192 -19.90 2.28 2.10
CA VAL A 192 -19.18 1.05 1.71
C VAL A 192 -17.75 1.04 2.22
N VAL A 193 -17.05 2.17 2.20
CA VAL A 193 -15.70 2.30 2.80
C VAL A 193 -15.76 2.05 4.31
N GLY A 194 -16.81 2.52 4.98
CA GLY A 194 -17.06 2.19 6.39
C GLY A 194 -17.22 0.69 6.64
N ARG A 195 -17.92 -0.04 5.75
CA ARG A 195 -18.04 -1.51 5.81
C ARG A 195 -16.70 -2.22 5.58
N ILE A 196 -15.89 -1.74 4.63
CA ILE A 196 -14.55 -2.25 4.38
C ILE A 196 -13.68 -2.12 5.62
N ALA A 197 -13.65 -0.93 6.24
CA ALA A 197 -12.89 -0.69 7.47
C ALA A 197 -13.34 -1.60 8.62
N GLN A 198 -14.65 -1.85 8.75
CA GLN A 198 -15.19 -2.78 9.75
C GLN A 198 -14.81 -4.24 9.47
N ALA A 199 -14.82 -4.67 8.20
CA ALA A 199 -14.50 -6.04 7.82
C ALA A 199 -13.01 -6.37 8.00
N GLY A 200 -12.11 -5.45 7.61
CA GLY A 200 -10.66 -5.63 7.79
C GLY A 200 -10.18 -5.50 9.25
N GLY A 201 -10.98 -4.84 10.09
CA GLY A 201 -10.76 -4.78 11.54
C GLY A 201 -9.39 -4.20 11.94
N LEU A 202 -8.84 -4.74 13.03
CA LEU A 202 -7.55 -4.28 13.56
C LEU A 202 -6.38 -4.67 12.65
N THR A 203 -6.48 -5.76 11.88
CA THR A 203 -5.41 -6.20 10.98
C THR A 203 -5.14 -5.15 9.91
N LEU A 204 -6.17 -4.69 9.20
CA LEU A 204 -6.05 -3.62 8.19
C LEU A 204 -5.53 -2.32 8.83
N THR A 205 -6.06 -1.99 10.01
CA THR A 205 -5.70 -0.77 10.75
C THR A 205 -4.24 -0.77 11.22
N GLU A 206 -3.69 -1.92 11.61
CA GLU A 206 -2.30 -2.05 12.07
C GLU A 206 -1.33 -2.19 10.89
N ARG A 207 -1.65 -3.04 9.91
CA ARG A 207 -0.69 -3.52 8.91
C ARG A 207 -0.64 -2.65 7.66
N PHE A 208 -1.78 -2.11 7.23
CA PHE A 208 -1.85 -1.37 5.97
C PHE A 208 -2.09 0.13 6.18
N PHE A 209 -2.99 0.51 7.08
CA PHE A 209 -3.38 1.91 7.25
C PHE A 209 -2.21 2.86 7.57
N PRO A 210 -1.18 2.49 8.34
CA PRO A 210 0.00 3.36 8.52
C PRO A 210 0.73 3.63 7.20
N ALA A 211 0.82 2.65 6.29
CA ALA A 211 1.42 2.84 4.97
C ALA A 211 0.62 3.86 4.14
N ILE A 212 -0.73 3.80 4.23
CA ILE A 212 -1.64 4.76 3.59
C ILE A 212 -1.40 6.16 4.13
N LEU A 213 -1.40 6.35 5.46
CA LEU A 213 -1.19 7.65 6.06
C LEU A 213 0.19 8.24 5.71
N LEU A 214 1.24 7.42 5.73
CA LEU A 214 2.58 7.87 5.34
C LEU A 214 2.66 8.28 3.87
N ALA A 215 2.05 7.51 2.97
CA ALA A 215 1.97 7.86 1.55
C ALA A 215 1.22 9.18 1.37
N MET A 216 0.00 9.29 1.92
CA MET A 216 -0.83 10.48 1.81
C MET A 216 -0.18 11.71 2.45
N ARG A 217 0.58 11.55 3.53
CA ARG A 217 1.35 12.65 4.14
C ARG A 217 2.37 13.25 3.17
N GLU A 218 2.79 12.55 2.13
CA GLU A 218 3.68 13.12 1.13
C GLU A 218 2.93 13.82 0.01
N TRP A 219 1.92 13.18 -0.57
CA TRP A 219 1.26 13.64 -1.80
C TRP A 219 -0.09 14.34 -1.59
N ALA A 220 -0.84 14.09 -0.52
CA ALA A 220 -2.16 14.70 -0.36
C ALA A 220 -2.04 16.19 -0.04
N ALA A 221 -3.01 16.98 -0.57
CA ALA A 221 -3.18 18.37 -0.18
C ALA A 221 -3.42 18.45 1.34
N SER A 222 -2.88 19.47 2.00
CA SER A 222 -2.87 19.53 3.47
C SER A 222 -4.28 19.49 4.08
N ASP A 223 -5.21 20.25 3.50
CA ASP A 223 -6.59 20.30 3.96
C ASP A 223 -7.33 18.97 3.77
N PHE A 224 -7.11 18.29 2.64
CA PHE A 224 -7.69 16.97 2.42
C PHE A 224 -7.15 15.94 3.41
N TYR A 225 -5.83 15.96 3.66
CA TYR A 225 -5.22 15.09 4.66
C TYR A 225 -5.76 15.39 6.06
N ASP A 226 -5.88 16.66 6.44
CA ASP A 226 -6.42 17.06 7.75
C ASP A 226 -7.89 16.64 7.92
N GLU A 227 -8.71 16.75 6.87
CA GLU A 227 -10.10 16.27 6.86
C GLU A 227 -10.19 14.75 7.06
N LEU A 228 -9.33 13.97 6.40
CA LEU A 228 -9.22 12.52 6.62
C LEU A 228 -8.85 12.21 8.07
N LEU A 229 -7.90 12.95 8.65
CA LEU A 229 -7.52 12.74 10.06
C LEU A 229 -8.66 13.10 11.02
N ALA A 230 -9.44 14.12 10.69
CA ALA A 230 -10.58 14.57 11.47
C ALA A 230 -11.77 13.60 11.40
N SER A 231 -11.93 12.85 10.31
CA SER A 231 -13.02 11.88 10.14
C SER A 231 -12.81 10.57 10.92
N MET A 232 -11.60 10.31 11.41
CA MET A 232 -11.31 9.10 12.18
C MET A 232 -11.99 9.11 13.56
N PRO A 233 -12.61 7.99 14.00
CA PRO A 233 -13.08 7.85 15.37
C PRO A 233 -11.94 8.09 16.39
N PRO A 234 -12.14 8.88 17.46
CA PRO A 234 -11.06 9.25 18.37
C PRO A 234 -10.23 8.08 18.92
N PRO A 235 -10.82 6.94 19.34
CA PRO A 235 -10.04 5.79 19.81
C PRO A 235 -9.16 5.16 18.73
N VAL A 236 -9.65 5.12 17.48
CA VAL A 236 -8.88 4.60 16.34
C VAL A 236 -7.73 5.55 16.02
N ARG A 237 -8.00 6.86 16.00
CA ARG A 237 -6.98 7.88 15.74
C ARG A 237 -5.86 7.81 16.79
N GLU A 238 -6.20 7.73 18.08
CA GLU A 238 -5.21 7.58 19.15
C GLU A 238 -4.37 6.32 18.96
N LEU A 239 -5.00 5.17 18.73
CA LEU A 239 -4.30 3.90 18.49
C LEU A 239 -3.33 3.98 17.30
N VAL A 240 -3.77 4.58 16.19
CA VAL A 240 -2.95 4.73 14.98
C VAL A 240 -1.75 5.65 15.24
N PHE A 241 -1.95 6.82 15.85
CA PHE A 241 -0.88 7.81 16.01
C PHE A 241 0.07 7.50 17.17
N GLU A 242 -0.41 6.87 18.23
CA GLU A 242 0.42 6.57 19.40
C GLU A 242 1.11 5.21 19.30
N GLN A 243 0.58 4.26 18.51
CA GLN A 243 1.13 2.90 18.41
C GLN A 243 1.50 2.50 16.99
N TYR A 244 0.54 2.49 16.05
CA TYR A 244 0.76 1.83 14.76
C TYR A 244 1.68 2.62 13.83
N LEU A 245 1.50 3.93 13.72
CA LEU A 245 2.33 4.78 12.88
C LEU A 245 3.78 4.86 13.40
N PRO A 246 4.05 5.09 14.69
CA PRO A 246 5.41 5.01 15.22
C PRO A 246 6.03 3.62 15.04
N ASN A 247 5.29 2.53 15.25
CA ASN A 247 5.79 1.18 14.99
C ASN A 247 6.11 1.00 13.50
N PHE A 248 5.27 1.48 12.60
CA PHE A 248 5.49 1.37 11.17
C PHE A 248 6.76 2.11 10.73
N GLU A 249 6.93 3.37 11.17
CA GLU A 249 8.11 4.17 10.84
C GLU A 249 9.41 3.61 11.45
N ASN A 250 9.37 3.13 12.69
CA ASN A 250 10.58 2.75 13.43
C ASN A 250 10.92 1.25 13.38
N VAL A 251 10.00 0.40 12.93
CA VAL A 251 10.19 -1.06 12.88
C VAL A 251 9.95 -1.57 11.47
N VAL A 252 8.76 -1.33 10.92
CA VAL A 252 8.32 -1.94 9.65
C VAL A 252 9.11 -1.41 8.45
N VAL A 253 9.30 -0.08 8.37
CA VAL A 253 10.10 0.55 7.31
C VAL A 253 11.56 0.09 7.35
N PRO A 254 12.26 0.08 8.51
CA PRO A 254 13.60 -0.50 8.60
C PRO A 254 13.67 -1.98 8.23
N MET A 255 12.63 -2.78 8.49
CA MET A 255 12.59 -4.18 8.05
C MET A 255 12.55 -4.29 6.51
N ARG A 256 11.71 -3.49 5.84
CA ARG A 256 11.66 -3.40 4.37
C ARG A 256 13.01 -2.98 3.79
N ASP A 257 13.61 -1.97 4.39
CA ASP A 257 14.82 -1.32 3.87
C ASP A 257 16.11 -2.01 4.33
N ALA A 258 16.00 -3.05 5.17
CA ALA A 258 17.12 -3.78 5.75
C ALA A 258 18.23 -4.16 4.73
N PRO A 259 17.93 -4.61 3.50
CA PRO A 259 18.95 -4.89 2.50
C PRO A 259 19.83 -3.70 2.11
N THR A 260 19.34 -2.47 2.29
CA THR A 260 20.05 -1.23 1.96
C THR A 260 20.76 -0.60 3.15
N LEU A 261 20.57 -1.14 4.36
CA LEU A 261 21.17 -0.61 5.58
C LEU A 261 22.57 -1.18 5.81
N GLU A 262 23.47 -0.33 6.33
CA GLU A 262 24.82 -0.73 6.71
C GLU A 262 24.83 -1.51 8.03
N GLU A 263 23.96 -1.13 8.97
CA GLU A 263 23.86 -1.72 10.30
C GLU A 263 22.46 -2.28 10.56
N LYS A 264 22.40 -3.33 11.38
CA LYS A 264 21.12 -3.93 11.79
C LYS A 264 20.31 -2.92 12.63
N PRO A 265 19.04 -2.66 12.30
CA PRO A 265 18.22 -1.72 13.07
C PRO A 265 18.03 -2.21 14.52
N ALA A 266 18.14 -1.28 15.48
CA ALA A 266 18.06 -1.57 16.91
C ALA A 266 16.67 -2.07 17.36
N SER A 267 15.64 -1.74 16.60
CA SER A 267 14.22 -1.96 16.89
C SER A 267 13.67 -3.19 16.17
N THR A 268 14.18 -4.39 16.51
CA THR A 268 13.49 -5.65 16.15
C THR A 268 12.64 -6.18 17.31
N VAL A 269 12.23 -5.33 18.24
CA VAL A 269 11.46 -5.75 19.42
C VAL A 269 10.14 -6.36 18.96
N SER A 270 9.99 -7.65 19.27
CA SER A 270 8.78 -8.44 19.11
C SER A 270 7.65 -7.79 19.91
N ILE A 271 6.80 -7.02 19.25
CA ILE A 271 5.42 -6.89 19.67
C ILE A 271 4.74 -8.10 19.03
N MET A 272 4.33 -9.07 19.85
CA MET A 272 3.60 -10.32 19.49
C MET A 272 4.40 -11.63 19.45
N ASP A 273 5.02 -11.98 20.58
CA ASP A 273 4.94 -13.36 21.12
C ASP A 273 3.99 -13.35 22.32
N GLY A 274 2.72 -12.99 22.09
CA GLY A 274 1.65 -12.95 23.08
C GLY A 274 0.45 -13.77 22.63
#